data_AF-A0A815ZF29-F1
#
_entry.id   AF-A0A815ZF29-F1
#
_cell.length_a   1.000
_cell.length_b   1.000
_cell.length_c   1.000
_cell.angle_alpha   90.00
_cell.angle_beta   90.00
_cell.angle_gamma   90.00
#
_symmetry.space_group_name_H-M   'P 1'
#
loop_
_entity.id
_entity.type
_entity.pdbx_description
1 polymer ?
#
loop_
_entity_poly.entity_id
_entity_poly.type
_entity_poly.pdbx_seq_one_letter_code
_entity_poly.pdbx_strand_id
1 'polypeptide(L)'
;MNEQLIDNVFIKKSNEYKQSTLSPLTDMADSGIVSRITPLSSINENKLNIHHYDDESITTENQSLSFNLTNISKLVLKYKKCEEYVRYPNCLITYLDHPSAIFLQIFEDGSAFQQMHQDINRFYMNNLNAYSNISTKYFEIGDFCVAYSSQYFEFFRARILNIDHRNKQYLVIYVDFGNSEWIHIKGIRPLYIEFTKLKIQSIPVTLSHILPKKDLKTDTINWNTDVGKQCTRKLRRLLIKPDSEPFLFVSVTFLSNENWWPLHFVDIKIDGQDLANILHNDGLARLTRNNKDLKIIYPNFGKHPSEQLIFGIQLSK
;
A
#
# COMPACT_ATOMS: atom_id res chain seq x y z
N MET A 1 -19.80 -8.96 3.73
CA MET A 1 -18.62 -8.44 4.44
C MET A 1 -17.91 -7.54 3.45
N ASN A 2 -18.00 -6.22 3.67
CA ASN A 2 -17.58 -5.19 2.73
C ASN A 2 -16.06 -5.25 2.54
N GLU A 3 -15.54 -5.16 1.32
CA GLU A 3 -14.08 -5.13 1.07
C GLU A 3 -13.41 -3.98 1.85
N GLN A 4 -14.13 -2.87 2.03
CA GLN A 4 -13.76 -1.71 2.86
C GLN A 4 -13.51 -2.04 4.35
N LEU A 5 -14.14 -3.08 4.92
CA LEU A 5 -13.90 -3.49 6.31
C LEU A 5 -12.58 -4.25 6.47
N ILE A 6 -12.10 -4.91 5.42
CA ILE A 6 -10.89 -5.73 5.46
C ILE A 6 -9.64 -4.84 5.48
N ASP A 7 -9.60 -3.81 4.64
CA ASP A 7 -8.49 -2.85 4.61
C ASP A 7 -8.37 -2.08 5.93
N ASN A 8 -9.51 -1.71 6.53
CA ASN A 8 -9.57 -1.08 7.85
C ASN A 8 -9.04 -2.00 8.98
N VAL A 9 -9.28 -3.31 8.90
CA VAL A 9 -8.75 -4.28 9.87
C VAL A 9 -7.23 -4.39 9.76
N PHE A 10 -6.65 -4.33 8.57
CA PHE A 10 -5.21 -4.45 8.41
C PHE A 10 -4.43 -3.23 8.87
N ILE A 11 -4.90 -2.02 8.54
CA ILE A 11 -4.23 -0.80 9.01
C ILE A 11 -4.39 -0.69 10.53
N LYS A 12 -5.57 -0.98 11.09
CA LYS A 12 -5.76 -0.99 12.55
C LYS A 12 -4.94 -2.08 13.25
N LYS A 13 -4.95 -3.32 12.78
CA LYS A 13 -4.13 -4.39 13.37
C LYS A 13 -2.63 -4.14 13.25
N SER A 14 -2.19 -3.61 12.10
CA SER A 14 -0.79 -3.19 11.91
C SER A 14 -0.41 -2.12 12.91
N ASN A 15 -1.32 -1.19 13.24
CA ASN A 15 -1.10 -0.15 14.23
C ASN A 15 -1.25 -0.64 15.70
N GLU A 16 -2.20 -1.53 15.98
CA GLU A 16 -2.48 -2.09 17.32
C GLU A 16 -1.38 -3.06 17.79
N TYR A 17 -0.90 -3.96 16.92
CA TYR A 17 0.24 -4.85 17.22
C TYR A 17 1.53 -4.06 17.49
N LYS A 18 1.70 -2.91 16.83
CA LYS A 18 2.85 -2.03 17.05
C LYS A 18 2.78 -1.31 18.40
N GLN A 19 1.58 -1.00 18.91
CA GLN A 19 1.42 -0.45 20.25
C GLN A 19 1.69 -1.48 21.36
N SER A 20 1.32 -2.75 21.16
CA SER A 20 1.54 -3.80 22.18
C SER A 20 3.00 -4.24 22.31
N THR A 21 3.76 -4.20 21.21
CA THR A 21 5.21 -4.52 21.18
C THR A 21 6.12 -3.39 21.69
N LEU A 22 5.56 -2.22 22.01
CA LEU A 22 6.25 -1.07 22.60
C LEU A 22 6.21 -1.04 24.15
N SER A 23 5.78 -2.12 24.82
CA SER A 23 5.86 -2.21 26.28
C SER A 23 7.31 -2.49 26.73
N PRO A 24 7.96 -1.58 27.48
CA PRO A 24 9.26 -1.86 28.05
C PRO A 24 9.11 -2.79 29.26
N LEU A 25 9.98 -3.80 29.32
CA LEU A 25 10.51 -4.30 30.58
C LEU A 25 10.89 -3.13 31.50
N THR A 26 10.15 -2.95 32.59
CA THR A 26 10.66 -2.52 33.89
C THR A 26 9.56 -2.72 34.94
N ASP A 27 9.53 -3.92 35.53
CA ASP A 27 9.17 -4.05 36.94
C ASP A 27 10.45 -3.88 37.76
N MET A 28 10.28 -3.25 38.93
CA MET A 28 11.25 -3.07 40.03
C MET A 28 12.21 -1.87 39.92
N ALA A 29 11.81 -0.69 40.42
CA ALA A 29 12.22 -0.23 41.75
C ALA A 29 11.77 1.21 42.05
N ASP A 30 11.55 1.41 43.34
CA ASP A 30 10.92 2.47 44.10
C ASP A 30 11.52 3.90 44.02
N SER A 31 10.73 4.82 44.57
CA SER A 31 11.08 6.16 45.11
C SER A 31 11.06 7.39 44.19
N GLY A 32 9.91 8.10 44.25
CA GLY A 32 9.83 9.53 44.59
C GLY A 32 10.48 10.56 43.65
N ILE A 33 9.65 11.35 42.98
CA ILE A 33 9.53 12.82 43.17
C ILE A 33 8.59 13.40 42.10
N VAL A 34 7.69 14.24 42.60
CA VAL A 34 6.66 15.00 41.90
C VAL A 34 7.27 16.15 41.09
N SER A 35 6.89 16.31 39.81
CA SER A 35 6.64 17.64 39.24
C SER A 35 5.87 17.59 37.90
N ARG A 36 4.58 17.95 38.01
CA ARG A 36 3.77 18.83 37.14
C ARG A 36 4.32 19.12 35.73
N ILE A 37 3.48 18.87 34.71
CA ILE A 37 2.89 19.90 33.82
C ILE A 37 1.52 19.38 33.35
N THR A 38 0.50 20.22 33.52
CA THR A 38 -0.92 20.02 33.21
C THR A 38 -1.25 20.04 31.71
N PRO A 39 -2.29 19.33 31.26
CA PRO A 39 -2.80 19.41 29.90
C PRO A 39 -3.66 20.67 29.72
N LEU A 40 -3.42 21.45 28.65
CA LEU A 40 -4.31 22.56 28.29
C LEU A 40 -5.48 22.05 27.45
N SER A 41 -6.66 22.13 28.04
CA SER A 41 -7.96 21.95 27.41
C SER A 41 -8.37 23.18 26.58
N SER A 42 -9.19 22.89 25.55
CA SER A 42 -10.27 23.73 24.99
C SER A 42 -9.93 25.07 24.34
N ILE A 43 -10.02 25.13 23.00
CA ILE A 43 -10.57 26.30 22.29
C ILE A 43 -11.49 25.85 21.14
N ASN A 44 -12.76 26.20 21.35
CA ASN A 44 -13.93 26.42 20.48
C ASN A 44 -13.98 25.96 19.01
N GLU A 45 -15.12 25.32 18.74
CA GLU A 45 -15.87 25.31 17.49
C GLU A 45 -15.92 26.70 16.84
N ASN A 46 -15.59 26.79 15.55
CA ASN A 46 -16.14 27.82 14.69
C ASN A 46 -16.34 27.29 13.26
N LYS A 47 -17.59 27.39 12.81
CA LYS A 47 -18.10 27.10 11.47
C LYS A 47 -17.28 27.86 10.42
N LEU A 48 -16.83 27.16 9.39
CA LEU A 48 -16.26 27.74 8.17
C LEU A 48 -17.36 28.48 7.39
N ASN A 49 -17.48 29.79 7.59
CA ASN A 49 -18.10 30.70 6.63
C ASN A 49 -17.05 31.05 5.56
N ILE A 50 -17.31 30.64 4.32
CA ILE A 50 -16.54 31.05 3.15
C ILE A 50 -16.97 32.47 2.79
N HIS A 51 -16.16 33.47 3.13
CA HIS A 51 -16.29 34.83 2.59
C HIS A 51 -15.10 35.10 1.66
N HIS A 52 -15.43 35.46 0.41
CA HIS A 52 -14.55 36.17 -0.51
C HIS A 52 -14.04 37.45 0.14
N TYR A 53 -12.73 37.71 0.10
CA TYR A 53 -12.18 39.06 0.01
C TYR A 53 -10.76 39.05 -0.56
N ASP A 54 -10.50 40.09 -1.34
CA ASP A 54 -9.38 40.34 -2.24
C ASP A 54 -8.05 40.69 -1.55
N ASP A 55 -7.00 40.70 -2.39
CA ASP A 55 -5.62 41.10 -2.15
C ASP A 55 -5.41 42.29 -1.20
N GLU A 56 -4.49 42.14 -0.24
CA GLU A 56 -3.38 43.10 -0.05
C GLU A 56 -2.28 42.55 0.88
N SER A 57 -1.05 42.98 0.59
CA SER A 57 0.24 42.45 1.00
C SER A 57 0.58 42.50 2.50
N ILE A 58 1.13 41.40 3.04
CA ILE A 58 2.04 41.42 4.19
C ILE A 58 3.27 40.57 3.88
N THR A 59 4.41 41.24 3.77
CA THR A 59 5.75 40.68 3.64
C THR A 59 6.27 40.22 5.00
N THR A 60 6.35 38.92 5.21
CA THR A 60 7.25 38.30 6.20
C THR A 60 7.99 37.14 5.53
N GLU A 61 9.26 37.03 5.86
CA GLU A 61 10.28 36.19 5.22
C GLU A 61 9.84 34.74 5.03
N ASN A 62 9.23 34.46 3.87
CA ASN A 62 9.21 33.14 3.29
C ASN A 62 10.64 32.83 2.89
N GLN A 63 11.40 32.17 3.76
CA GLN A 63 12.51 31.33 3.30
C GLN A 63 11.93 30.45 2.19
N SER A 64 12.28 30.80 0.97
CA SER A 64 11.86 30.17 -0.25
C SER A 64 12.02 28.65 -0.13
N LEU A 65 10.91 27.96 0.12
CA LEU A 65 10.63 26.61 -0.39
C LEU A 65 10.52 26.71 -1.92
N SER A 66 11.54 27.28 -2.56
CA SER A 66 11.75 27.19 -3.99
C SER A 66 12.25 25.79 -4.25
N PHE A 67 11.31 24.85 -4.24
CA PHE A 67 11.55 23.48 -4.66
C PHE A 67 12.17 23.48 -6.03
N ASN A 68 13.33 22.84 -6.16
CA ASN A 68 13.75 22.29 -7.44
C ASN A 68 12.79 21.12 -7.78
N LEU A 69 11.57 21.45 -8.21
CA LEU A 69 10.54 20.52 -8.73
C LEU A 69 11.08 19.66 -9.89
N THR A 70 12.15 20.12 -10.54
CA THR A 70 13.01 19.41 -11.50
C THR A 70 13.65 18.12 -10.97
N ASN A 71 13.57 17.83 -9.66
CA ASN A 71 14.12 16.62 -9.06
C ASN A 71 13.07 15.52 -8.74
N ILE A 72 11.77 15.75 -8.89
CA ILE A 72 10.73 14.74 -8.56
C ILE A 72 10.91 13.48 -9.41
N SER A 73 11.15 13.65 -10.72
CA SER A 73 11.39 12.55 -11.67
C SER A 73 12.67 11.76 -11.43
N LYS A 74 13.56 12.21 -10.53
CA LYS A 74 14.81 11.53 -10.18
C LYS A 74 14.74 10.73 -8.88
N LEU A 75 13.64 10.83 -8.13
CA LEU A 75 13.49 10.10 -6.88
C LEU A 75 13.21 8.63 -7.16
N VAL A 76 14.00 7.76 -6.53
CA VAL A 76 13.84 6.31 -6.64
C VAL A 76 13.68 5.73 -5.24
N LEU A 77 12.51 5.14 -4.98
CA LEU A 77 12.33 4.29 -3.81
C LEU A 77 12.93 2.91 -4.06
N LYS A 78 13.75 2.45 -3.13
CA LYS A 78 14.32 1.10 -3.14
C LYS A 78 13.29 0.12 -2.60
N TYR A 79 13.23 -1.10 -3.16
CA TYR A 79 12.42 -2.19 -2.63
C TYR A 79 13.25 -3.14 -1.73
N LYS A 80 12.55 -3.90 -0.88
CA LYS A 80 13.16 -5.03 -0.16
C LYS A 80 13.51 -6.13 -1.16
N LYS A 81 14.74 -6.64 -1.11
CA LYS A 81 15.13 -7.82 -1.87
C LYS A 81 14.76 -9.03 -1.03
N CYS A 82 13.93 -9.92 -1.57
CA CYS A 82 13.74 -11.23 -0.98
C CYS A 82 14.60 -12.24 -1.72
N GLU A 83 14.98 -13.30 -1.03
CA GLU A 83 15.75 -14.39 -1.60
C GLU A 83 14.80 -15.54 -1.98
N GLU A 84 15.09 -16.19 -3.09
CA GLU A 84 14.37 -17.41 -3.48
C GLU A 84 14.64 -18.52 -2.46
N TYR A 85 13.63 -19.35 -2.23
CA TYR A 85 13.66 -20.47 -1.29
C TYR A 85 13.84 -20.07 0.19
N VAL A 86 13.71 -18.78 0.50
CA VAL A 86 13.68 -18.28 1.87
C VAL A 86 12.25 -18.27 2.41
N ARG A 87 12.16 -18.55 3.72
CA ARG A 87 10.93 -18.51 4.49
C ARG A 87 10.86 -17.25 5.32
N TYR A 88 9.73 -16.56 5.22
CA TYR A 88 9.41 -15.39 6.02
C TYR A 88 8.27 -15.75 6.99
N PRO A 89 8.56 -15.87 8.30
CA PRO A 89 7.58 -16.35 9.29
C PRO A 89 6.59 -15.27 9.75
N ASN A 90 6.95 -13.99 9.58
CA ASN A 90 6.19 -12.85 10.09
C ASN A 90 5.75 -11.93 8.94
N CYS A 91 4.88 -12.45 8.07
CA CYS A 91 4.29 -11.70 6.97
C CYS A 91 2.85 -11.29 7.29
N LEU A 92 2.51 -10.02 7.08
CA LEU A 92 1.13 -9.53 7.04
C LEU A 92 0.66 -9.40 5.60
N ILE A 93 -0.55 -9.86 5.28
CA ILE A 93 -1.21 -9.42 4.04
C ILE A 93 -1.76 -8.03 4.26
N THR A 94 -1.31 -7.06 3.47
CA THR A 94 -1.84 -5.69 3.54
C THR A 94 -2.90 -5.43 2.50
N TYR A 95 -2.88 -6.16 1.39
CA TYR A 95 -3.88 -6.07 0.34
C TYR A 95 -4.01 -7.39 -0.43
N LEU A 96 -5.22 -7.73 -0.83
CA LEU A 96 -5.52 -8.94 -1.59
C LEU A 96 -6.63 -8.63 -2.59
N ASP A 97 -6.25 -8.49 -3.86
CA ASP A 97 -7.21 -8.33 -4.95
C ASP A 97 -7.68 -9.71 -5.44
N HIS A 98 -6.74 -10.57 -5.84
CA HIS A 98 -7.01 -11.94 -6.25
C HIS A 98 -5.75 -12.82 -6.05
N PRO A 99 -5.78 -14.15 -6.27
CA PRO A 99 -4.63 -15.03 -5.95
C PRO A 99 -3.32 -14.69 -6.66
N SER A 100 -3.41 -13.95 -7.76
CA SER A 100 -2.28 -13.45 -8.55
C SER A 100 -1.78 -12.06 -8.13
N ALA A 101 -2.51 -11.37 -7.26
CA ALA A 101 -2.27 -9.97 -6.86
C ALA A 101 -2.50 -9.83 -5.34
N ILE A 102 -1.47 -10.18 -4.58
CA ILE A 102 -1.44 -10.12 -3.12
C ILE A 102 -0.26 -9.23 -2.72
N PHE A 103 -0.38 -8.48 -1.63
CA PHE A 103 0.71 -7.67 -1.10
C PHE A 103 0.97 -8.01 0.35
N LEU A 104 2.25 -8.19 0.66
CA LEU A 104 2.73 -8.57 1.98
C LEU A 104 3.63 -7.50 2.59
N GLN A 105 3.58 -7.31 3.91
CA GLN A 105 4.63 -6.64 4.68
C GLN A 105 5.39 -7.67 5.51
N ILE A 106 6.72 -7.59 5.52
CA ILE A 106 7.59 -8.34 6.44
C ILE A 106 7.93 -7.43 7.63
N PHE A 107 7.68 -7.91 8.85
CA PHE A 107 7.90 -7.15 10.10
C PHE A 107 9.33 -7.23 10.62
N GLU A 108 10.30 -6.79 9.82
CA GLU A 108 11.69 -6.60 10.28
C GLU A 108 11.94 -5.16 10.78
N ASP A 109 11.25 -4.16 10.20
CA ASP A 109 11.50 -2.72 10.40
C ASP A 109 10.26 -1.95 10.94
N GLY A 110 9.43 -2.59 11.77
CA GLY A 110 8.11 -2.08 12.15
C GLY A 110 8.13 -0.66 12.75
N SER A 111 9.10 -0.38 13.63
CA SER A 111 9.27 0.92 14.29
C SER A 111 9.72 2.02 13.32
N ALA A 112 10.65 1.72 12.41
CA ALA A 112 11.14 2.68 11.42
C ALA A 112 10.05 3.08 10.42
N PHE A 113 9.21 2.12 10.00
CA PHE A 113 8.04 2.43 9.17
C PHE A 113 7.05 3.35 9.87
N GLN A 114 6.71 3.04 11.14
CA GLN A 114 5.78 3.85 11.90
C GLN A 114 6.28 5.28 12.09
N GLN A 115 7.56 5.44 12.44
CA GLN A 115 8.17 6.76 12.58
C GLN A 115 8.11 7.54 11.27
N MET A 116 8.52 6.93 10.15
CA MET A 116 8.42 7.56 8.84
C MET A 116 6.98 7.97 8.48
N HIS A 117 5.99 7.10 8.74
CA HIS A 117 4.57 7.41 8.48
C HIS A 117 4.07 8.60 9.31
N GLN A 118 4.45 8.65 10.59
CA GLN A 118 4.14 9.78 11.48
C GLN A 118 4.81 11.07 11.02
N ASP A 119 6.08 11.00 10.60
CA ASP A 119 6.83 12.16 10.14
C ASP A 119 6.26 12.72 8.82
N ILE A 120 5.87 11.87 7.88
CA ILE A 120 5.15 12.26 6.66
C ILE A 120 3.87 13.01 7.05
N ASN A 121 3.03 12.42 7.89
CA ASN A 121 1.75 13.01 8.24
C ASN A 121 1.93 14.35 8.97
N ARG A 122 2.85 14.44 9.94
CA ARG A 122 3.17 15.69 10.61
C ARG A 122 3.64 16.76 9.62
N PHE A 123 4.52 16.40 8.69
CA PHE A 123 5.09 17.34 7.73
C PHE A 123 4.03 17.89 6.77
N TYR A 124 3.25 17.03 6.10
CA TYR A 124 2.29 17.50 5.08
C TYR A 124 1.03 18.12 5.69
N MET A 125 0.58 17.67 6.87
CA MET A 125 -0.56 18.30 7.57
C MET A 125 -0.26 19.72 8.04
N ASN A 126 0.97 19.97 8.50
CA ASN A 126 1.38 21.32 8.91
C ASN A 126 1.61 22.28 7.72
N ASN A 127 1.65 21.76 6.49
CA ASN A 127 1.99 22.50 5.28
C ASN A 127 0.90 22.42 4.19
N LEU A 128 -0.37 22.23 4.55
CA LEU A 128 -1.46 22.03 3.58
C LEU A 128 -1.55 23.17 2.53
N ASN A 129 -1.39 24.42 2.97
CA ASN A 129 -1.51 25.59 2.11
C ASN A 129 -0.35 25.77 1.13
N ALA A 130 0.84 25.27 1.47
CA ALA A 130 2.05 25.37 0.64
C ALA A 130 1.91 24.64 -0.70
N TYR A 131 0.91 23.78 -0.84
CA TYR A 131 0.68 22.92 -2.00
C TYR A 131 -0.62 23.21 -2.75
N SER A 132 -1.32 24.29 -2.38
CA SER A 132 -2.55 24.74 -3.02
C SER A 132 -2.38 25.02 -4.53
N ASN A 133 -1.16 25.38 -4.95
CA ASN A 133 -0.82 25.78 -6.32
C ASN A 133 0.04 24.76 -7.08
N ILE A 134 0.13 23.49 -6.63
CA ILE A 134 0.82 22.45 -7.42
C ILE A 134 0.11 22.31 -8.78
N SER A 135 0.84 22.59 -9.86
CA SER A 135 0.34 22.45 -11.23
C SER A 135 0.25 20.97 -11.64
N THR A 136 -0.73 20.66 -12.50
CA THR A 136 -0.93 19.35 -13.14
C THR A 136 0.20 18.91 -14.07
N LYS A 137 1.23 19.74 -14.27
CA LYS A 137 2.36 19.47 -15.16
C LYS A 137 3.55 18.77 -14.50
N TYR A 138 3.50 18.47 -13.20
CA TYR A 138 4.67 18.02 -12.44
C TYR A 138 4.73 16.53 -12.12
N PHE A 139 3.69 15.77 -12.49
CA PHE A 139 3.59 14.37 -12.15
C PHE A 139 3.31 13.55 -13.40
N GLU A 140 4.18 12.61 -13.68
CA GLU A 140 4.07 11.66 -14.77
C GLU A 140 3.78 10.26 -14.23
N ILE A 141 3.33 9.37 -15.12
CA ILE A 141 3.20 7.95 -14.79
C ILE A 141 4.57 7.44 -14.35
N GLY A 142 4.61 6.70 -13.24
CA GLY A 142 5.83 6.16 -12.63
C GLY A 142 6.53 7.09 -11.65
N ASP A 143 6.10 8.33 -11.49
CA ASP A 143 6.64 9.18 -10.42
C ASP A 143 6.22 8.66 -9.04
N PHE A 144 7.16 8.75 -8.09
CA PHE A 144 6.85 8.58 -6.68
C PHE A 144 6.36 9.89 -6.08
N CYS A 145 5.31 9.81 -5.27
CA CYS A 145 4.65 10.95 -4.66
C CYS A 145 4.22 10.62 -3.23
N VAL A 146 3.64 11.62 -2.57
CA VAL A 146 2.86 11.46 -1.35
C VAL A 146 1.40 11.72 -1.70
N ALA A 147 0.52 10.80 -1.33
CA ALA A 147 -0.89 10.80 -1.66
C ALA A 147 -1.73 10.88 -0.38
N TYR A 148 -2.69 11.79 -0.35
CA TYR A 148 -3.68 11.89 0.72
C TYR A 148 -4.82 10.91 0.48
N SER A 149 -5.04 9.98 1.41
CA SER A 149 -6.19 9.08 1.37
C SER A 149 -7.39 9.72 2.06
N SER A 150 -8.48 9.85 1.32
CA SER A 150 -9.74 10.36 1.86
C SER A 150 -10.40 9.40 2.85
N GLN A 151 -10.07 8.09 2.76
CA GLN A 151 -10.57 7.05 3.66
C GLN A 151 -9.92 7.13 5.05
N TYR A 152 -8.61 7.38 5.09
CA TYR A 152 -7.84 7.35 6.34
C TYR A 152 -7.52 8.74 6.90
N PHE A 153 -7.77 9.79 6.13
CA PHE A 153 -7.41 11.16 6.47
C PHE A 153 -5.91 11.34 6.75
N GLU A 154 -5.09 10.57 6.04
CA GLU A 154 -3.64 10.52 6.21
C GLU A 154 -2.92 10.55 4.86
N PHE A 155 -1.66 10.96 4.89
CA PHE A 155 -0.72 10.95 3.78
C PHE A 155 0.11 9.67 3.76
N PHE A 156 0.33 9.13 2.56
CA PHE A 156 1.03 7.88 2.32
C PHE A 156 2.03 8.03 1.17
N ARG A 157 3.12 7.26 1.18
CA ARG A 157 4.00 7.15 0.00
C ARG A 157 3.27 6.38 -1.09
N ALA A 158 3.34 6.89 -2.31
CA ALA A 158 2.64 6.30 -3.44
C ALA A 158 3.44 6.40 -4.74
N ARG A 159 2.99 5.66 -5.74
CA ARG A 159 3.50 5.75 -7.12
C ARG A 159 2.33 5.96 -8.07
N ILE A 160 2.50 6.85 -9.03
CA ILE A 160 1.47 7.13 -10.03
C ILE A 160 1.44 6.00 -11.06
N LEU A 161 0.27 5.39 -11.20
CA LEU A 161 0.00 4.32 -12.15
C LEU A 161 -0.67 4.84 -13.42
N ASN A 162 -1.57 5.81 -13.30
CA ASN A 162 -2.31 6.35 -14.44
C ASN A 162 -2.80 7.78 -14.17
N ILE A 163 -3.13 8.52 -15.22
CA ILE A 163 -3.56 9.92 -15.13
C ILE A 163 -4.80 10.13 -15.99
N ASP A 164 -5.87 10.61 -15.37
CA ASP A 164 -7.03 11.17 -16.06
C ASP A 164 -6.93 12.70 -16.03
N HIS A 165 -6.37 13.27 -17.09
CA HIS A 165 -6.21 14.71 -17.23
C HIS A 165 -7.55 15.47 -17.30
N ARG A 166 -8.63 14.84 -17.77
CA ARG A 166 -9.94 15.50 -17.91
C ARG A 166 -10.56 15.74 -16.54
N ASN A 167 -10.53 14.71 -15.70
CA ASN A 167 -11.10 14.77 -14.35
C ASN A 167 -10.08 15.22 -13.29
N LYS A 168 -8.82 15.49 -13.68
CA LYS A 168 -7.71 15.83 -12.78
C LYS A 168 -7.49 14.78 -11.69
N GLN A 169 -7.66 13.51 -12.06
CA GLN A 169 -7.49 12.37 -11.17
C GLN A 169 -6.24 11.58 -11.53
N TYR A 170 -5.62 11.01 -10.51
CA TYR A 170 -4.42 10.22 -10.61
C TYR A 170 -4.70 8.88 -9.94
N LEU A 171 -4.49 7.78 -10.66
CA LEU A 171 -4.49 6.46 -10.07
C LEU A 171 -3.14 6.27 -9.40
N VAL A 172 -3.15 6.05 -8.09
CA VAL A 172 -1.93 5.80 -7.32
C VAL A 172 -1.98 4.43 -6.68
N ILE A 173 -0.82 3.81 -6.49
CA ILE A 173 -0.64 2.66 -5.60
C ILE A 173 0.12 3.09 -4.35
N TYR A 174 -0.40 2.77 -3.18
CA TYR A 174 0.30 3.02 -1.92
C TYR A 174 1.40 1.99 -1.78
N VAL A 175 2.65 2.38 -2.01
CA VAL A 175 3.76 1.43 -2.15
C VAL A 175 4.04 0.65 -0.86
N ASP A 176 3.65 1.20 0.28
CA ASP A 176 3.80 0.53 1.56
C ASP A 176 2.69 -0.47 1.88
N PHE A 177 1.60 -0.52 1.10
CA PHE A 177 0.42 -1.36 1.39
C PHE A 177 -0.05 -2.20 0.20
N GLY A 178 0.09 -1.69 -1.02
CA GLY A 178 -0.23 -2.39 -2.27
C GLY A 178 -1.62 -2.11 -2.84
N ASN A 179 -2.53 -1.50 -2.09
CA ASN A 179 -3.83 -1.07 -2.60
C ASN A 179 -3.70 0.21 -3.46
N SER A 180 -4.62 0.39 -4.40
CA SER A 180 -4.67 1.54 -5.30
C SER A 180 -5.94 2.36 -5.15
N GLU A 181 -5.84 3.67 -5.38
CA GLU A 181 -6.95 4.62 -5.27
C GLU A 181 -6.86 5.68 -6.39
N TRP A 182 -8.00 6.07 -6.96
CA TRP A 182 -8.09 7.27 -7.79
C TRP A 182 -8.23 8.49 -6.89
N ILE A 183 -7.26 9.40 -6.95
CA ILE A 183 -7.26 10.61 -6.13
C ILE A 183 -7.20 11.87 -6.97
N HIS A 184 -7.93 12.90 -6.55
CA HIS A 184 -7.86 14.21 -7.20
C HIS A 184 -6.45 14.82 -7.00
N ILE A 185 -5.95 15.57 -7.98
CA ILE A 185 -4.59 16.15 -7.92
C ILE A 185 -4.31 16.96 -6.64
N LYS A 186 -5.34 17.59 -6.06
CA LYS A 186 -5.24 18.31 -4.78
C LYS A 186 -4.80 17.42 -3.61
N GLY A 187 -4.87 16.11 -3.72
CA GLY A 187 -4.35 15.14 -2.75
C GLY A 187 -2.93 14.63 -3.05
N ILE A 188 -2.33 15.01 -4.18
CA ILE A 188 -0.96 14.62 -4.56
C ILE A 188 0.04 15.66 -4.08
N ARG A 189 1.16 15.21 -3.52
CA ARG A 189 2.28 16.01 -3.04
C ARG A 189 3.61 15.44 -3.53
N PRO A 190 4.65 16.25 -3.73
CA PRO A 190 5.98 15.74 -4.04
C PRO A 190 6.46 14.84 -2.91
N LEU A 191 7.09 13.71 -3.23
CA LEU A 191 7.82 12.92 -2.24
C LEU A 191 9.16 13.61 -1.95
N TYR A 192 9.54 13.68 -0.68
CA TYR A 192 10.81 14.30 -0.27
C TYR A 192 11.88 13.25 -0.04
N ILE A 193 13.14 13.61 -0.31
CA ILE A 193 14.29 12.69 -0.24
C ILE A 193 14.48 12.10 1.17
N GLU A 194 14.08 12.83 2.21
CA GLU A 194 14.11 12.37 3.59
C GLU A 194 13.21 11.13 3.78
N PHE A 195 12.09 11.07 3.06
CA PHE A 195 11.13 9.96 3.10
C PHE A 195 11.44 8.83 2.10
N THR A 196 12.55 8.93 1.35
CA THR A 196 13.04 7.85 0.46
C THR A 196 14.08 6.95 1.09
N LYS A 197 14.52 7.26 2.32
CA LYS A 197 15.55 6.47 3.04
C LYS A 197 15.08 5.06 3.36
N LEU A 198 13.83 4.93 3.79
CA LEU A 198 13.22 3.64 4.07
C LEU A 198 12.79 2.97 2.77
N LYS A 199 13.09 1.67 2.62
CA LYS A 199 12.63 0.89 1.46
C LYS A 199 11.10 0.85 1.41
N ILE A 200 10.55 0.56 0.24
CA ILE A 200 9.14 0.19 0.07
C ILE A 200 8.83 -0.99 1.00
N GLN A 201 7.75 -0.87 1.78
CA GLN A 201 7.44 -1.85 2.82
C GLN A 201 6.60 -3.02 2.34
N SER A 202 5.75 -2.83 1.32
CA SER A 202 5.00 -3.95 0.76
C SER A 202 5.79 -4.69 -0.32
N ILE A 203 5.45 -5.96 -0.50
CA ILE A 203 6.05 -6.87 -1.46
C ILE A 203 4.90 -7.46 -2.26
N PRO A 204 4.84 -7.23 -3.58
CA PRO A 204 3.83 -7.84 -4.44
C PRO A 204 4.18 -9.31 -4.59
N VAL A 205 3.21 -10.15 -4.28
CA VAL A 205 3.33 -11.59 -4.37
C VAL A 205 2.18 -12.19 -5.15
N THR A 206 2.46 -13.38 -5.64
CA THR A 206 1.50 -14.21 -6.30
C THR A 206 1.54 -15.63 -5.76
N LEU A 207 0.37 -16.24 -5.55
CA LEU A 207 0.29 -17.62 -5.10
C LEU A 207 0.76 -18.55 -6.22
N SER A 208 1.78 -19.34 -5.91
CA SER A 208 2.39 -20.29 -6.84
C SER A 208 1.44 -21.43 -7.17
N HIS A 209 1.76 -22.13 -8.26
CA HIS A 209 1.15 -23.41 -8.64
C HIS A 209 -0.33 -23.39 -9.02
N ILE A 210 -1.00 -22.23 -9.04
CA ILE A 210 -2.40 -22.12 -9.43
C ILE A 210 -2.65 -21.14 -10.57
N LEU A 211 -3.67 -21.46 -11.38
CA LEU A 211 -4.23 -20.62 -12.42
C LEU A 211 -5.75 -20.53 -12.24
N PRO A 212 -6.40 -19.45 -12.71
CA PRO A 212 -7.84 -19.39 -12.75
C PRO A 212 -8.39 -20.49 -13.66
N LYS A 213 -9.58 -20.97 -13.33
CA LYS A 213 -10.31 -21.88 -14.22
C LYS A 213 -10.83 -21.12 -15.43
N LYS A 214 -10.90 -21.83 -16.56
CA LYS A 214 -11.56 -21.33 -17.76
C LYS A 214 -13.05 -21.18 -17.50
N ASP A 215 -13.59 -19.99 -17.73
CA ASP A 215 -15.03 -19.78 -17.77
C ASP A 215 -15.57 -20.30 -19.10
N LEU A 216 -16.38 -21.35 -19.02
CA LEU A 216 -16.95 -22.02 -20.19
C LEU A 216 -17.98 -21.15 -20.93
N LYS A 217 -18.55 -20.14 -20.28
CA LYS A 217 -19.53 -19.24 -20.92
C LYS A 217 -18.87 -18.18 -21.78
N THR A 218 -17.76 -17.62 -21.29
CA THR A 218 -17.08 -16.49 -21.92
C THR A 218 -15.80 -16.89 -22.66
N ASP A 219 -15.38 -18.15 -22.53
CA ASP A 219 -14.09 -18.68 -22.99
C ASP A 219 -12.87 -17.98 -22.37
N THR A 220 -13.05 -17.25 -21.26
CA THR A 220 -11.99 -16.45 -20.63
C THR A 220 -11.25 -17.21 -19.52
N ILE A 221 -9.97 -16.87 -19.31
CA ILE A 221 -9.11 -17.44 -18.26
C ILE A 221 -8.54 -16.28 -17.42
N ASN A 222 -9.29 -15.85 -16.41
CA ASN A 222 -8.87 -14.80 -15.47
C ASN A 222 -9.61 -14.95 -14.12
N TRP A 223 -9.16 -14.19 -13.12
CA TRP A 223 -9.74 -14.22 -11.76
C TRP A 223 -11.05 -13.42 -11.62
N ASN A 224 -11.49 -12.69 -12.66
CA ASN A 224 -12.72 -11.90 -12.63
C ASN A 224 -13.98 -12.70 -12.96
N THR A 225 -13.82 -13.96 -13.40
CA THR A 225 -14.90 -14.94 -13.58
C THR A 225 -15.60 -15.24 -12.24
N ASP A 226 -16.82 -15.81 -12.28
CA ASP A 226 -17.55 -16.16 -11.06
C ASP A 226 -16.78 -17.14 -10.17
N VAL A 227 -16.08 -18.11 -10.79
CA VAL A 227 -15.21 -19.06 -10.07
C VAL A 227 -13.98 -18.35 -9.51
N GLY A 228 -13.38 -17.43 -10.27
CA GLY A 228 -12.25 -16.62 -9.80
C GLY A 228 -12.61 -15.75 -8.59
N LYS A 229 -13.78 -15.10 -8.61
CA LYS A 229 -14.31 -14.32 -7.48
C LYS A 229 -14.58 -15.20 -6.25
N GLN A 230 -15.09 -16.42 -6.46
CA GLN A 230 -15.24 -17.39 -5.37
C GLN A 230 -13.89 -17.81 -4.78
N CYS A 231 -12.88 -18.02 -5.64
CA CYS A 231 -11.49 -18.28 -5.23
C CYS A 231 -10.95 -17.14 -4.35
N THR A 232 -11.05 -15.89 -4.81
CA THR A 232 -10.66 -14.69 -4.05
C THR A 232 -11.37 -14.62 -2.70
N ARG A 233 -12.69 -14.86 -2.65
CA ARG A 233 -13.44 -14.86 -1.39
C ARG A 233 -13.00 -15.96 -0.43
N LYS A 234 -12.67 -17.16 -0.92
CA LYS A 234 -12.14 -18.23 -0.07
C LYS A 234 -10.75 -17.85 0.45
N LEU A 235 -9.90 -17.35 -0.43
CA LEU A 235 -8.56 -16.91 -0.09
C LEU A 235 -8.56 -15.83 1.00
N ARG A 236 -9.40 -14.79 0.85
CA ARG A 236 -9.56 -13.75 1.89
C ARG A 236 -9.99 -14.33 3.24
N ARG A 237 -10.97 -15.25 3.27
CA ARG A 237 -11.40 -15.87 4.55
C ARG A 237 -10.30 -16.71 5.21
N LEU A 238 -9.46 -17.35 4.41
CA LEU A 238 -8.39 -18.21 4.92
C LEU A 238 -7.21 -17.40 5.45
N LEU A 239 -6.85 -16.34 4.74
CA LEU A 239 -5.64 -15.57 5.01
C LEU A 239 -5.87 -14.33 5.88
N ILE A 240 -7.11 -13.84 5.96
CA ILE A 240 -7.46 -12.61 6.64
C ILE A 240 -8.36 -12.96 7.81
N LYS A 241 -7.73 -13.14 8.97
CA LYS A 241 -8.41 -13.53 10.21
C LYS A 241 -8.40 -12.34 11.19
N PRO A 242 -9.54 -11.69 11.44
CA PRO A 242 -9.65 -10.56 12.36
C PRO A 242 -9.29 -10.88 13.81
N ASP A 243 -9.29 -12.15 14.21
CA ASP A 243 -9.09 -12.53 15.63
C ASP A 243 -7.87 -13.43 15.87
N SER A 244 -7.07 -13.72 14.83
CA SER A 244 -5.83 -14.50 15.00
C SER A 244 -4.58 -13.65 14.84
N GLU A 245 -3.46 -14.20 15.31
CA GLU A 245 -2.13 -13.78 14.90
C GLU A 245 -2.11 -13.61 13.37
N PRO A 246 -1.73 -12.43 12.87
CA PRO A 246 -1.88 -12.11 11.45
C PRO A 246 -0.75 -12.68 10.60
N PHE A 247 0.17 -13.42 11.22
CA PHE A 247 1.42 -13.84 10.61
C PHE A 247 1.26 -15.12 9.80
N LEU A 248 1.63 -15.01 8.54
CA LEU A 248 1.66 -16.13 7.61
C LEU A 248 3.10 -16.55 7.39
N PHE A 249 3.29 -17.87 7.33
CA PHE A 249 4.51 -18.46 6.80
C PHE A 249 4.45 -18.42 5.27
N VAL A 250 5.33 -17.62 4.68
CA VAL A 250 5.43 -17.45 3.24
C VAL A 250 6.79 -17.95 2.78
N SER A 251 6.79 -18.85 1.79
CA SER A 251 8.03 -19.31 1.16
C SER A 251 8.12 -18.75 -0.25
N VAL A 252 9.20 -18.05 -0.58
CA VAL A 252 9.42 -17.55 -1.96
C VAL A 252 9.92 -18.71 -2.81
N THR A 253 9.24 -19.01 -3.92
CA THR A 253 9.59 -20.12 -4.82
C THR A 253 10.33 -19.65 -6.07
N PHE A 254 10.05 -18.42 -6.52
CA PHE A 254 10.63 -17.81 -7.71
C PHE A 254 10.50 -16.29 -7.64
N LEU A 255 11.47 -15.57 -8.20
CA LEU A 255 11.50 -14.12 -8.29
C LEU A 255 11.47 -13.67 -9.75
N SER A 256 10.51 -12.81 -10.10
CA SER A 256 10.51 -12.11 -11.39
C SER A 256 10.94 -10.66 -11.24
N ASN A 257 12.09 -10.32 -11.84
CA ASN A 257 12.60 -8.96 -11.96
C ASN A 257 12.18 -8.27 -13.26
N GLU A 258 11.16 -8.78 -13.95
CA GLU A 258 10.63 -8.20 -15.19
C GLU A 258 9.77 -6.96 -14.95
N ASN A 259 9.49 -6.61 -13.70
CA ASN A 259 8.66 -5.46 -13.31
C ASN A 259 9.53 -4.40 -12.62
N TRP A 260 9.12 -3.13 -12.64
CA TRP A 260 9.77 -2.10 -11.80
C TRP A 260 9.71 -2.47 -10.31
N TRP A 261 8.65 -3.16 -9.91
CA TRP A 261 8.48 -3.75 -8.58
C TRP A 261 8.57 -5.28 -8.71
N PRO A 262 9.67 -5.91 -8.24
CA PRO A 262 9.86 -7.34 -8.40
C PRO A 262 8.69 -8.16 -7.85
N LEU A 263 8.15 -9.05 -8.67
CA LEU A 263 7.04 -9.91 -8.31
C LEU A 263 7.57 -11.24 -7.74
N HIS A 264 7.06 -11.61 -6.57
CA HIS A 264 7.49 -12.82 -5.88
C HIS A 264 6.43 -13.90 -5.99
N PHE A 265 6.85 -15.09 -6.38
CA PHE A 265 5.99 -16.27 -6.39
C PHE A 265 6.14 -16.94 -5.05
N VAL A 266 5.03 -17.21 -4.39
CA VAL A 266 5.04 -17.68 -3.02
C VAL A 266 4.17 -18.90 -2.81
N ASP A 267 4.64 -19.79 -1.96
CA ASP A 267 3.82 -20.82 -1.33
C ASP A 267 3.36 -20.31 0.02
N ILE A 268 2.07 -20.48 0.29
CA ILE A 268 1.46 -20.15 1.58
C ILE A 268 0.88 -21.44 2.16
N LYS A 269 1.24 -21.74 3.41
CA LYS A 269 0.67 -22.87 4.15
C LYS A 269 -0.21 -22.39 5.28
N ILE A 270 -1.34 -23.07 5.46
CA ILE A 270 -2.29 -22.82 6.55
C ILE A 270 -2.51 -24.15 7.25
N ASP A 271 -2.25 -24.20 8.55
CA ASP A 271 -2.40 -25.42 9.37
C ASP A 271 -1.66 -26.64 8.76
N GLY A 272 -0.46 -26.39 8.22
CA GLY A 272 0.39 -27.39 7.56
C GLY A 272 -0.02 -27.74 6.11
N GLN A 273 -1.18 -27.30 5.65
CA GLN A 273 -1.70 -27.58 4.31
C GLN A 273 -1.31 -26.49 3.31
N ASP A 274 -1.02 -26.92 2.09
CA ASP A 274 -0.70 -26.04 0.98
C ASP A 274 -1.95 -25.36 0.41
N LEU A 275 -1.93 -24.03 0.35
CA LEU A 275 -3.09 -23.24 -0.06
C LEU A 275 -3.46 -23.42 -1.54
N ALA A 276 -2.49 -23.65 -2.42
CA ALA A 276 -2.76 -23.97 -3.82
C ALA A 276 -3.54 -25.28 -3.94
N ASN A 277 -3.16 -26.30 -3.15
CA ASN A 277 -3.88 -27.56 -3.11
C ASN A 277 -5.30 -27.42 -2.53
N ILE A 278 -5.48 -26.63 -1.47
CA ILE A 278 -6.81 -26.35 -0.91
C ILE A 278 -7.72 -25.78 -2.00
N LEU A 279 -7.31 -24.69 -2.65
CA LEU A 279 -8.11 -24.02 -3.69
C LEU A 279 -8.37 -24.92 -4.91
N HIS A 280 -7.41 -25.78 -5.27
CA HIS A 280 -7.60 -26.75 -6.34
C HIS A 280 -8.65 -27.82 -5.99
N ASN A 281 -8.54 -28.42 -4.80
CA ASN A 281 -9.43 -29.48 -4.34
C ASN A 281 -10.87 -29.00 -4.19
N ASP A 282 -11.07 -27.72 -3.83
CA ASP A 282 -12.38 -27.06 -3.83
C ASP A 282 -12.92 -26.77 -5.23
N GLY A 283 -12.14 -27.06 -6.28
CA GLY A 283 -12.49 -26.74 -7.64
C GLY A 283 -12.49 -25.24 -7.96
N LEU A 284 -11.75 -24.41 -7.22
CA LEU A 284 -11.67 -22.97 -7.43
C LEU A 284 -10.48 -22.53 -8.29
N ALA A 285 -9.48 -23.40 -8.45
CA ALA A 285 -8.31 -23.17 -9.27
C ALA A 285 -7.84 -24.44 -10.01
N ARG A 286 -7.00 -24.25 -11.03
CA ARG A 286 -6.28 -25.33 -11.72
C ARG A 286 -4.83 -25.34 -11.26
N LEU A 287 -4.27 -26.51 -11.00
CA LEU A 287 -2.83 -26.64 -10.74
C LEU A 287 -2.01 -26.43 -12.02
N THR A 288 -0.83 -25.85 -11.84
CA THR A 288 0.21 -25.80 -12.86
C THR A 288 1.58 -26.09 -12.24
N ARG A 289 2.43 -26.72 -13.05
CA ARG A 289 3.84 -26.97 -12.73
C ARG A 289 4.78 -26.06 -13.53
N ASN A 290 4.23 -25.23 -14.41
CA ASN A 290 5.01 -24.40 -15.33
C ASN A 290 4.95 -22.94 -14.94
N ASN A 291 6.06 -22.42 -14.40
CA ASN A 291 6.25 -21.01 -14.07
C ASN A 291 6.22 -20.08 -15.29
N LYS A 292 6.11 -20.59 -16.52
CA LYS A 292 5.88 -19.77 -17.73
C LYS A 292 4.40 -19.47 -17.97
N ASP A 293 3.49 -20.41 -17.72
CA ASP A 293 2.02 -20.21 -17.88
C ASP A 293 1.53 -19.07 -17.00
N LEU A 294 2.18 -19.00 -15.84
CA LEU A 294 2.12 -17.98 -14.84
C LEU A 294 2.26 -16.55 -15.42
N LYS A 295 3.26 -16.29 -16.27
CA LYS A 295 3.54 -14.93 -16.80
C LYS A 295 2.39 -14.31 -17.61
N ILE A 296 1.41 -15.10 -18.05
CA ILE A 296 0.28 -14.65 -18.87
C ILE A 296 -0.84 -14.02 -18.01
N ILE A 297 -0.94 -14.39 -16.72
CA ILE A 297 -2.09 -14.08 -15.87
C ILE A 297 -1.71 -13.17 -14.68
N TYR A 298 -0.42 -12.99 -14.42
CA TYR A 298 0.05 -12.19 -13.28
C TYR A 298 0.14 -10.70 -13.58
N PRO A 299 0.11 -9.85 -12.52
CA PRO A 299 0.27 -8.42 -12.65
C PRO A 299 1.57 -8.08 -13.37
N ASN A 300 1.44 -7.48 -14.55
CA ASN A 300 2.54 -6.78 -15.19
C ASN A 300 2.51 -5.35 -14.65
N PHE A 301 3.42 -5.07 -13.72
CA PHE A 301 3.62 -3.71 -13.22
C PHE A 301 4.36 -2.83 -14.24
N GLY A 302 4.81 -3.40 -15.37
CA GLY A 302 5.58 -2.75 -16.44
C GLY A 302 7.08 -2.76 -16.15
N LYS A 303 7.92 -2.85 -17.21
CA LYS A 303 9.38 -2.61 -17.10
C LYS A 303 9.70 -1.13 -17.07
N HIS A 304 8.93 -0.34 -17.81
CA HIS A 304 9.08 1.10 -17.93
C HIS A 304 7.78 1.81 -17.50
N PRO A 305 7.84 3.01 -16.91
CA PRO A 305 6.64 3.80 -16.58
C PRO A 305 5.62 3.99 -17.71
N SER A 306 6.07 3.93 -18.97
CA SER A 306 5.23 4.10 -20.15
C SER A 306 4.66 2.79 -20.72
N GLU A 307 5.08 1.64 -20.21
CA GLU A 307 4.58 0.33 -20.66
C GLU A 307 3.36 -0.05 -19.83
N GLN A 308 2.19 0.14 -20.43
CA GLN A 308 0.91 0.15 -19.75
C GLN A 308 0.53 -1.20 -19.09
N LEU A 309 -0.04 -0.99 -17.91
CA LEU A 309 -0.81 -1.84 -17.01
C LEU A 309 -1.80 -2.78 -17.74
N ILE A 310 -1.69 -4.08 -17.48
CA ILE A 310 -2.85 -4.98 -17.56
C ILE A 310 -3.16 -5.39 -16.12
N PHE A 311 -4.01 -4.60 -15.48
CA PHE A 311 -4.70 -5.01 -14.26
C PHE A 311 -6.14 -5.37 -14.59
N GLY A 312 -6.66 -6.35 -13.85
CA GLY A 312 -8.09 -6.64 -13.70
C GLY A 312 -8.85 -5.58 -12.92
N ILE A 313 -8.25 -4.42 -12.62
CA ILE A 313 -8.93 -3.20 -12.20
C ILE A 313 -9.75 -2.76 -13.42
N GLN A 314 -11.08 -2.87 -13.32
CA GLN A 314 -11.96 -2.22 -14.29
C GLN A 314 -11.56 -0.74 -14.33
N LEU A 315 -10.90 -0.33 -15.42
CA LEU A 315 -10.91 1.05 -15.86
C LEU A 315 -12.38 1.33 -16.13
N SER A 316 -13.07 1.93 -15.16
CA SER A 316 -14.42 2.43 -15.36
C SER A 316 -14.40 3.28 -16.62
N LYS A 317 -15.20 2.87 -17.61
CA LYS A 317 -15.46 3.68 -18.80
C LYS A 317 -16.17 4.97 -18.44
#